data_AF-A0A812RJL7-F1
#
_entry.id   AF-A0A812RJL7-F1
#
_cell.length_a   1.000
_cell.length_b   1.000
_cell.length_c   1.000
_cell.angle_alpha   90.00
_cell.angle_beta   90.00
_cell.angle_gamma   90.00
#
_symmetry.space_group_name_H-M   'P 1'
#
loop_
_entity.id
_entity.type
_entity.pdbx_description
1 polymer ?
#
loop_
_entity_poly.entity_id
_entity_poly.type
_entity_poly.pdbx_seq_one_letter_code
_entity_poly.pdbx_strand_id
1 'polypeptide(L)'
;MDCGCCALPLLLRCHPELVTGATLLHPRKTISLLLRSDGRTLRRFCDKVPSQTMRGMLPALFGQVSDRQFIDVVVPLLSSSEQADALSKIVCSLDTGAMLEVLNGALPGRLLVVLQAPAEALATIIAHVGPGRIGSVVVPLLQESEELLRDKLVPFLGMIHKPENMAKIVDQVDASVLIALLRGVRAEALAEVVNGFSEEDFKPEGRVIQLLQALNSVPDLAEEKIVPLMEKGEPGKIVRMVQGIPAEKLLAVLSSTEADGVLRLLENTNADFAVRLFQLPLDSVIASMAGGLSDVLVDRHIAGLVKHSTDTLQAGLAQADDVLARGLQARGADPSGGYKFGDLTRGLLSMGQESLEKGKELVELHSKPLQEGWEALQKDMAIKTENLTETLQQHVDEHMQKVHVSLGENAQLLKEGLASSKKRLSSFSCRNNTAYEKGLQEEEVF
;
A
#
# COMPACT_ATOMS: atom_id res chain seq x y z
N MET A 1 -7.36 5.10 -49.73
CA MET A 1 -6.75 3.75 -49.61
C MET A 1 -5.53 3.75 -50.50
N ASP A 2 -4.42 4.30 -50.00
CA ASP A 2 -3.18 4.36 -50.75
C ASP A 2 -2.59 2.97 -50.87
N CYS A 3 -2.35 2.59 -52.12
CA CYS A 3 -1.87 1.30 -52.54
C CYS A 3 -0.60 0.94 -51.79
N GLY A 4 -0.61 -0.20 -51.10
CA GLY A 4 0.52 -0.80 -50.42
C GLY A 4 1.60 -1.23 -51.42
N CYS A 5 2.30 -0.25 -51.99
CA CYS A 5 3.54 -0.46 -52.73
C CYS A 5 4.53 -1.11 -51.78
N CYS A 6 4.58 -2.45 -51.86
CA CYS A 6 5.58 -3.37 -51.36
C CYS A 6 6.60 -2.69 -50.43
N ALA A 7 6.23 -2.55 -49.15
CA ALA A 7 7.11 -2.01 -48.11
C ALA A 7 8.43 -2.79 -48.04
N LEU A 8 8.40 -4.04 -48.49
CA LEU A 8 9.52 -4.98 -48.48
C LEU A 8 10.69 -4.56 -49.40
N PRO A 9 10.56 -4.41 -50.73
CA PRO A 9 11.61 -3.86 -51.59
C PRO A 9 12.21 -2.55 -51.09
N LEU A 10 11.38 -1.64 -50.57
CA LEU A 10 11.86 -0.37 -50.02
C LEU A 10 12.66 -0.58 -48.72
N LEU A 11 12.18 -1.46 -47.82
CA LEU A 11 12.89 -1.83 -46.61
C LEU A 11 14.24 -2.48 -46.92
N LEU A 12 14.27 -3.48 -47.82
CA LEU A 12 15.51 -4.16 -48.23
C LEU A 12 16.48 -3.20 -48.93
N ARG A 13 15.96 -2.21 -49.67
CA ARG A 13 16.78 -1.16 -50.30
C ARG A 13 17.39 -0.21 -49.27
N CYS A 14 16.66 0.13 -48.21
CA CYS A 14 17.14 1.00 -47.15
C CYS A 14 18.08 0.27 -46.16
N HIS A 15 17.88 -1.04 -45.97
CA HIS A 15 18.58 -1.86 -44.98
C HIS A 15 19.13 -3.15 -45.59
N PRO A 16 20.17 -3.05 -46.46
CA PRO A 16 20.76 -4.21 -47.12
C PRO A 16 21.35 -5.23 -46.12
N GLU A 17 21.65 -4.83 -44.88
CA GLU A 17 22.12 -5.69 -43.80
C GLU A 17 21.13 -6.80 -43.40
N LEU A 18 19.84 -6.64 -43.71
CA LEU A 18 18.85 -7.72 -43.53
C LEU A 18 19.14 -8.92 -44.45
N VAL A 19 19.84 -8.68 -45.58
CA VAL A 19 20.16 -9.64 -46.64
C VAL A 19 21.68 -9.78 -46.77
N THR A 20 22.35 -10.11 -45.67
CA THR A 20 23.78 -10.46 -45.72
C THR A 20 23.95 -11.93 -46.06
N GLY A 21 25.14 -12.32 -46.57
CA GLY A 21 25.44 -13.72 -46.86
C GLY A 21 25.20 -14.66 -45.67
N ALA A 22 25.42 -14.18 -44.44
CA ALA A 22 25.15 -14.94 -43.23
C ALA A 22 23.64 -15.09 -42.93
N THR A 23 22.83 -14.05 -43.12
CA THR A 23 21.36 -14.17 -42.93
C THR A 23 20.71 -15.02 -44.01
N LEU A 24 21.26 -15.02 -45.24
CA LEU A 24 20.82 -15.86 -46.34
C LEU A 24 20.99 -17.37 -46.08
N LEU A 25 21.80 -17.78 -45.09
CA LEU A 25 21.88 -19.18 -44.65
C LEU A 25 20.60 -19.64 -43.90
N HIS A 26 19.72 -18.71 -43.51
CA HIS A 26 18.51 -18.98 -42.74
C HIS A 26 17.24 -18.43 -43.44
N PRO A 27 16.96 -18.81 -44.69
CA PRO A 27 15.96 -18.16 -45.54
C PRO A 27 14.55 -18.19 -44.97
N ARG A 28 14.17 -19.25 -44.24
CA ARG A 28 12.83 -19.35 -43.62
C ARG A 28 12.58 -18.29 -42.55
N LYS A 29 13.57 -18.02 -41.69
CA LYS A 29 13.46 -17.01 -40.62
C LYS A 29 13.50 -15.61 -41.18
N THR A 30 14.38 -15.37 -42.15
CA THR A 30 14.43 -14.09 -42.88
C THR A 30 13.10 -13.79 -43.56
N ILE A 31 12.52 -14.75 -44.29
CA ILE A 31 11.21 -14.60 -44.91
C ILE A 31 10.12 -14.37 -43.84
N SER A 32 10.15 -15.11 -42.73
CA SER A 32 9.18 -14.95 -41.65
C SER A 32 9.23 -13.55 -41.04
N LEU A 33 10.43 -13.03 -40.77
CA LEU A 33 10.63 -11.66 -40.30
C LEU A 33 10.05 -10.65 -41.30
N LEU A 34 10.41 -10.78 -42.57
CA LEU A 34 10.02 -9.85 -43.62
C LEU A 34 8.53 -9.86 -43.96
N LEU A 35 7.88 -11.02 -43.88
CA LEU A 35 6.45 -11.17 -44.21
C LEU A 35 5.51 -10.90 -43.04
N ARG A 36 5.98 -11.05 -41.80
CA ARG A 36 5.13 -10.98 -40.60
C ARG A 36 5.37 -9.76 -39.74
N SER A 37 6.46 -9.02 -39.95
CA SER A 37 6.69 -7.75 -39.26
C SER A 37 6.09 -6.57 -40.02
N ASP A 38 5.59 -5.58 -39.29
CA ASP A 38 5.19 -4.30 -39.89
C ASP A 38 6.42 -3.58 -40.46
N GLY A 39 6.42 -3.33 -41.77
CA GLY A 39 7.57 -2.74 -42.46
C GLY A 39 7.96 -1.35 -41.96
N ARG A 40 7.04 -0.58 -41.36
CA ARG A 40 7.37 0.74 -40.79
C ARG A 40 8.03 0.59 -39.43
N THR A 41 7.52 -0.30 -38.57
CA THR A 41 8.15 -0.59 -37.28
C THR A 41 9.53 -1.20 -37.45
N LEU A 42 9.67 -2.19 -38.36
CA LEU A 42 10.96 -2.80 -38.64
C LEU A 42 11.99 -1.78 -39.19
N ARG A 43 11.56 -0.87 -40.06
CA ARG A 43 12.41 0.25 -40.51
C ARG A 43 12.87 1.11 -39.33
N ARG A 44 11.94 1.55 -38.48
CA ARG A 44 12.26 2.37 -37.30
C ARG A 44 13.24 1.66 -36.34
N PHE A 45 13.08 0.36 -36.18
CA PHE A 45 14.01 -0.47 -35.40
C PHE A 45 15.41 -0.43 -36.05
N CYS A 46 15.51 -0.69 -37.35
CA CYS A 46 16.77 -0.63 -38.08
C CYS A 46 17.41 0.76 -38.07
N ASP A 47 16.63 1.84 -38.05
CA ASP A 47 17.13 3.21 -37.96
C ASP A 47 17.74 3.53 -36.58
N LYS A 48 17.27 2.86 -35.52
CA LYS A 48 17.72 3.09 -34.13
C LYS A 48 18.90 2.21 -33.73
N VAL A 49 18.96 0.98 -34.24
CA VAL A 49 20.02 0.03 -33.88
C VAL A 49 21.24 0.23 -34.79
N PRO A 50 22.45 0.44 -34.26
CA PRO A 50 23.66 0.61 -35.06
C PRO A 50 23.87 -0.57 -36.02
N SER A 51 24.25 -0.29 -37.27
CA SER A 51 24.42 -1.32 -38.31
C SER A 51 25.48 -2.38 -37.97
N GLN A 52 26.42 -2.06 -37.09
CA GLN A 52 27.43 -3.01 -36.59
C GLN A 52 26.79 -4.03 -35.64
N THR A 53 26.01 -3.56 -34.66
CA THR A 53 25.21 -4.41 -33.75
C THR A 53 24.25 -5.28 -34.55
N MET A 54 23.54 -4.71 -35.53
CA MET A 54 22.63 -5.46 -36.41
C MET A 54 23.34 -6.57 -37.19
N ARG A 55 24.54 -6.30 -37.73
CA ARG A 55 25.33 -7.29 -38.48
C ARG A 55 25.79 -8.45 -37.60
N GLY A 56 26.13 -8.21 -36.33
CA GLY A 56 26.47 -9.27 -35.39
C GLY A 56 25.25 -10.05 -34.91
N MET A 57 24.17 -9.32 -34.56
CA MET A 57 22.99 -9.87 -33.91
C MET A 57 22.12 -10.70 -34.87
N LEU A 58 21.80 -10.21 -36.08
CA LEU A 58 20.84 -10.88 -36.95
C LEU A 58 21.24 -12.32 -37.36
N PRO A 59 22.48 -12.59 -37.80
CA PRO A 59 22.89 -13.96 -38.09
C PRO A 59 22.81 -14.86 -36.85
N ALA A 60 23.18 -14.33 -35.68
CA ALA A 60 23.14 -15.08 -34.44
C ALA A 60 21.69 -15.38 -34.00
N LEU A 61 20.78 -14.42 -34.11
CA LEU A 61 19.34 -14.61 -33.89
C LEU A 61 18.76 -15.68 -34.81
N PHE A 62 19.06 -15.59 -36.12
CA PHE A 62 18.57 -16.57 -37.08
C PHE A 62 19.24 -17.95 -36.92
N GLY A 63 20.49 -18.00 -36.44
CA GLY A 63 21.21 -19.26 -36.26
C GLY A 63 20.85 -19.99 -34.97
N GLN A 64 20.67 -19.26 -33.87
CA GLN A 64 20.66 -19.83 -32.52
C GLN A 64 19.29 -19.81 -31.84
N VAL A 65 18.37 -18.92 -32.24
CA VAL A 65 17.00 -18.94 -31.72
C VAL A 65 16.18 -19.99 -32.47
N SER A 66 15.39 -20.81 -31.78
CA SER A 66 14.54 -21.81 -32.45
C SER A 66 13.55 -21.16 -33.43
N ASP A 67 13.16 -21.84 -34.51
CA ASP A 67 12.19 -21.32 -35.49
C ASP A 67 10.89 -20.85 -34.81
N ARG A 68 10.44 -21.62 -33.82
CA ARG A 68 9.23 -21.31 -33.06
C ARG A 68 9.40 -20.05 -32.21
N GLN A 69 10.45 -19.95 -31.40
CA GLN A 69 10.71 -18.73 -30.60
C GLN A 69 10.94 -17.52 -31.51
N PHE A 70 11.61 -17.69 -32.65
CA PHE A 70 11.82 -16.59 -33.58
C PHE A 70 10.49 -16.03 -34.09
N ILE A 71 9.58 -16.90 -34.50
CA ILE A 71 8.27 -16.52 -35.01
C ILE A 71 7.35 -16.00 -33.90
N ASP A 72 7.37 -16.62 -32.73
CA ASP A 72 6.43 -16.34 -31.63
C ASP A 72 6.90 -15.18 -30.73
N VAL A 73 8.20 -14.87 -30.73
CA VAL A 73 8.80 -13.82 -29.88
C VAL A 73 9.29 -12.65 -30.74
N VAL A 74 10.31 -12.88 -31.57
CA VAL A 74 11.07 -11.80 -32.22
C VAL A 74 10.19 -11.02 -33.19
N VAL A 75 9.37 -11.73 -33.97
CA VAL A 75 8.47 -11.09 -34.93
C VAL A 75 7.43 -10.18 -34.25
N PRO A 76 6.65 -10.63 -33.24
CA PRO A 76 5.73 -9.75 -32.51
C PRO A 76 6.39 -8.51 -31.90
N LEU A 77 7.57 -8.67 -31.29
CA LEU A 77 8.31 -7.56 -30.69
C LEU A 77 8.71 -6.49 -31.71
N LEU A 78 9.06 -6.90 -32.92
CA LEU A 78 9.39 -6.00 -34.02
C LEU A 78 8.16 -5.44 -34.74
N SER A 79 6.96 -5.95 -34.45
CA SER A 79 5.71 -5.46 -35.06
C SER A 79 5.10 -4.30 -34.29
N SER A 80 5.20 -4.28 -32.95
CA SER A 80 4.71 -3.18 -32.11
C SER A 80 5.73 -2.04 -32.05
N SER A 81 5.31 -0.80 -32.31
CA SER A 81 6.23 0.35 -32.32
C SER A 81 6.82 0.67 -30.94
N GLU A 82 6.06 0.47 -29.88
CA GLU A 82 6.51 0.69 -28.50
C GLU A 82 7.51 -0.39 -28.08
N GLN A 83 7.18 -1.66 -28.35
CA GLN A 83 8.06 -2.78 -28.02
C GLN A 83 9.32 -2.78 -28.87
N ALA A 84 9.25 -2.36 -30.14
CA ALA A 84 10.42 -2.21 -30.99
C ALA A 84 11.35 -1.09 -30.51
N ASP A 85 10.80 0.01 -29.96
CA ASP A 85 11.63 1.05 -29.33
C ASP A 85 12.34 0.51 -28.09
N ALA A 86 11.60 -0.13 -27.19
CA ALA A 86 12.16 -0.76 -25.98
C ALA A 86 13.22 -1.81 -26.33
N LEU A 87 12.90 -2.70 -27.27
CA LEU A 87 13.83 -3.72 -27.78
C LEU A 87 15.07 -3.09 -28.39
N SER A 88 14.94 -1.99 -29.17
CA SER A 88 16.10 -1.33 -29.76
C SER A 88 17.05 -0.78 -28.70
N LYS A 89 16.52 -0.16 -27.63
CA LYS A 89 17.32 0.34 -26.51
C LYS A 89 18.04 -0.80 -25.79
N ILE A 90 17.34 -1.90 -25.53
CA ILE A 90 17.90 -3.10 -24.88
C ILE A 90 18.99 -3.75 -25.74
N VAL A 91 18.73 -3.93 -27.04
CA VAL A 91 19.71 -4.51 -27.99
C VAL A 91 20.96 -3.65 -28.10
N CYS A 92 20.83 -2.32 -28.00
CA CYS A 92 21.99 -1.43 -27.97
C CYS A 92 22.80 -1.53 -26.68
N SER A 93 22.21 -2.01 -25.59
CA SER A 93 22.85 -2.18 -24.28
C SER A 93 23.41 -3.60 -24.05
N LEU A 94 22.96 -4.59 -24.82
CA LEU A 94 23.35 -5.99 -24.68
C LEU A 94 24.36 -6.43 -25.73
N ASP A 95 25.27 -7.32 -25.33
CA ASP A 95 25.98 -8.14 -26.30
C ASP A 95 25.06 -9.21 -26.91
N THR A 96 25.49 -9.74 -28.05
CA THR A 96 24.69 -10.72 -28.80
C THR A 96 24.45 -12.02 -28.03
N GLY A 97 25.40 -12.46 -27.20
CA GLY A 97 25.26 -13.68 -26.41
C GLY A 97 24.21 -13.52 -25.32
N ALA A 98 24.31 -12.46 -24.53
CA ALA A 98 23.33 -12.14 -23.50
C ALA A 98 21.90 -11.97 -24.05
N MET A 99 21.75 -11.32 -25.20
CA MET A 99 20.46 -11.18 -25.86
C MET A 99 19.88 -12.54 -26.26
N LEU A 100 20.72 -13.46 -26.74
CA LEU A 100 20.30 -14.82 -27.07
C LEU A 100 19.89 -15.63 -25.84
N GLU A 101 20.60 -15.47 -24.72
CA GLU A 101 20.22 -16.08 -23.44
C GLU A 101 18.82 -15.64 -23.01
N VAL A 102 18.55 -14.32 -23.08
CA VAL A 102 17.22 -13.76 -22.77
C VAL A 102 16.14 -14.33 -23.68
N LEU A 103 16.36 -14.30 -25.01
CA LEU A 103 15.37 -14.76 -25.98
C LEU A 103 15.11 -16.26 -25.92
N ASN A 104 16.13 -17.07 -25.61
CA ASN A 104 15.98 -18.52 -25.53
C ASN A 104 15.45 -18.97 -24.16
N GLY A 105 15.77 -18.23 -23.10
CA GLY A 105 15.39 -18.56 -21.73
C GLY A 105 14.00 -18.05 -21.31
N ALA A 106 13.52 -16.96 -21.92
CA ALA A 106 12.21 -16.38 -21.61
C ALA A 106 11.10 -16.93 -22.51
N LEU A 107 9.89 -17.08 -21.95
CA LEU A 107 8.71 -17.38 -22.76
C LEU A 107 8.24 -16.13 -23.52
N PRO A 108 7.72 -16.26 -24.76
CA PRO A 108 7.31 -15.12 -25.58
C PRO A 108 6.35 -14.15 -24.88
N GLY A 109 5.29 -14.66 -24.26
CA GLY A 109 4.29 -13.85 -23.57
C GLY A 109 4.87 -13.05 -22.41
N ARG A 110 5.84 -13.62 -21.69
CA ARG A 110 6.52 -12.98 -20.55
C ARG A 110 7.44 -11.85 -20.99
N LEU A 111 8.20 -12.06 -22.07
CA LEU A 111 9.05 -11.01 -22.62
C LEU A 111 8.22 -9.84 -23.16
N LEU A 112 7.09 -10.14 -23.81
CA LEU A 112 6.13 -9.13 -24.27
C LEU A 112 5.57 -8.29 -23.11
N VAL A 113 5.30 -8.91 -21.96
CA VAL A 113 4.85 -8.22 -20.75
C VAL A 113 5.94 -7.32 -20.18
N VAL A 114 7.17 -7.83 -19.99
CA VAL A 114 8.26 -7.02 -19.42
C VAL A 114 8.61 -5.83 -20.29
N LEU A 115 8.52 -5.96 -21.61
CA LEU A 115 8.75 -4.85 -22.54
C LEU A 115 7.67 -3.76 -22.52
N GLN A 116 6.64 -3.89 -21.68
CA GLN A 116 5.71 -2.80 -21.35
C GLN A 116 6.25 -1.87 -20.24
N ALA A 117 7.30 -2.26 -19.52
CA ALA A 117 7.97 -1.38 -18.58
C ALA A 117 8.69 -0.23 -19.31
N PRO A 118 9.00 0.89 -18.62
CA PRO A 118 9.71 2.00 -19.25
C PRO A 118 11.02 1.54 -19.89
N ALA A 119 11.16 1.82 -21.17
CA ALA A 119 12.28 1.35 -21.97
C ALA A 119 13.62 1.85 -21.42
N GLU A 120 13.65 3.07 -20.89
CA GLU A 120 14.81 3.68 -20.23
C GLU A 120 15.21 2.87 -18.99
N ALA A 121 14.26 2.49 -18.14
CA ALA A 121 14.54 1.71 -16.94
C ALA A 121 15.08 0.32 -17.28
N LEU A 122 14.46 -0.38 -18.24
CA LEU A 122 14.94 -1.68 -18.72
C LEU A 122 16.35 -1.59 -19.31
N ALA A 123 16.58 -0.62 -20.21
CA ALA A 123 17.88 -0.44 -20.84
C ALA A 123 18.96 -0.08 -19.82
N THR A 124 18.65 0.80 -18.86
CA THR A 124 19.58 1.15 -17.78
C THR A 124 19.92 -0.06 -16.90
N ILE A 125 18.92 -0.84 -16.49
CA ILE A 125 19.15 -2.05 -15.70
C ILE A 125 20.05 -3.01 -16.47
N ILE A 126 19.69 -3.30 -17.71
CA ILE A 126 20.41 -4.25 -18.55
C ILE A 126 21.84 -3.78 -18.86
N ALA A 127 22.07 -2.49 -19.09
CA ALA A 127 23.38 -1.94 -19.38
C ALA A 127 24.36 -2.02 -18.19
N HIS A 128 23.85 -2.07 -16.96
CA HIS A 128 24.67 -2.11 -15.74
C HIS A 128 24.79 -3.51 -15.13
N VAL A 129 23.96 -4.45 -15.54
CA VAL A 129 24.07 -5.85 -15.11
C VAL A 129 25.19 -6.52 -15.92
N GLY A 130 26.14 -7.13 -15.22
CA GLY A 130 27.25 -7.83 -15.86
C GLY A 130 26.75 -8.94 -16.77
N PRO A 131 27.42 -9.21 -17.92
CA PRO A 131 26.94 -10.18 -18.91
C PRO A 131 26.75 -11.58 -18.31
N GLY A 132 27.60 -12.00 -17.38
CA GLY A 132 27.47 -13.29 -16.67
C GLY A 132 26.33 -13.36 -15.65
N ARG A 133 25.69 -12.24 -15.33
CA ARG A 133 24.53 -12.15 -14.41
C ARG A 133 23.20 -12.20 -15.14
N ILE A 134 23.17 -11.98 -16.45
CA ILE A 134 21.93 -11.95 -17.24
C ILE A 134 21.26 -13.34 -17.23
N GLY A 135 22.01 -14.39 -17.57
CA GLY A 135 21.48 -15.76 -17.54
C GLY A 135 21.10 -16.26 -16.14
N SER A 136 21.78 -15.79 -15.09
CA SER A 136 21.55 -16.26 -13.71
C SER A 136 20.53 -15.44 -12.93
N VAL A 137 20.23 -14.20 -13.34
CA VAL A 137 19.29 -13.32 -12.63
C VAL A 137 18.13 -12.86 -13.51
N VAL A 138 18.43 -12.29 -14.68
CA VAL A 138 17.39 -11.74 -15.57
C VAL A 138 16.52 -12.85 -16.14
N VAL A 139 17.12 -13.95 -16.62
CA VAL A 139 16.36 -15.08 -17.20
C VAL A 139 15.40 -15.71 -16.17
N PRO A 140 15.82 -16.04 -14.92
CA PRO A 140 14.90 -16.54 -13.91
C PRO A 140 13.76 -15.56 -13.58
N LEU A 141 14.04 -14.25 -13.50
CA LEU A 141 12.99 -13.24 -13.33
C LEU A 141 11.98 -13.29 -14.48
N LEU A 142 12.44 -13.41 -15.73
CA LEU A 142 11.59 -13.57 -16.91
C LEU A 142 10.87 -14.93 -16.99
N GLN A 143 11.22 -15.88 -16.11
CA GLN A 143 10.56 -17.17 -15.99
C GLN A 143 9.42 -17.19 -14.96
N GLU A 144 9.16 -16.08 -14.27
CA GLU A 144 8.02 -15.93 -13.38
C GLU A 144 6.68 -15.86 -14.13
N SER A 145 5.56 -15.91 -13.39
CA SER A 145 4.22 -15.84 -14.01
C SER A 145 4.00 -14.50 -14.72
N GLU A 146 3.20 -14.52 -15.81
CA GLU A 146 2.85 -13.28 -16.51
C GLU A 146 2.12 -12.28 -15.61
N GLU A 147 1.34 -12.79 -14.65
CA GLU A 147 0.65 -12.00 -13.62
C GLU A 147 1.66 -11.27 -12.73
N LEU A 148 2.67 -11.96 -12.20
CA LEU A 148 3.70 -11.32 -11.39
C LEU A 148 4.48 -10.27 -12.18
N LEU A 149 4.85 -10.58 -13.42
CA LEU A 149 5.57 -9.64 -14.27
C LEU A 149 4.73 -8.38 -14.56
N ARG A 150 3.45 -8.57 -14.90
CA ARG A 150 2.53 -7.49 -15.26
C ARG A 150 2.12 -6.65 -14.07
N ASP A 151 1.82 -7.28 -12.94
CA ASP A 151 1.17 -6.61 -11.81
C ASP A 151 2.18 -6.16 -10.76
N LYS A 152 3.41 -6.70 -10.77
CA LYS A 152 4.47 -6.35 -9.83
C LYS A 152 5.68 -5.75 -10.52
N LEU A 153 6.37 -6.52 -11.38
CA LEU A 153 7.65 -6.07 -11.93
C LEU A 153 7.51 -4.82 -12.81
N VAL A 154 6.57 -4.81 -13.75
CA VAL A 154 6.37 -3.69 -14.67
C VAL A 154 6.01 -2.39 -13.93
N PRO A 155 5.02 -2.37 -13.00
CA PRO A 155 4.72 -1.19 -12.19
C PRO A 155 5.91 -0.76 -11.32
N PHE A 156 6.61 -1.73 -10.71
CA PHE A 156 7.78 -1.44 -9.88
C PHE A 156 8.86 -0.70 -10.67
N LEU A 157 9.21 -1.20 -11.86
CA LEU A 157 10.15 -0.51 -12.76
C LEU A 157 9.65 0.87 -13.22
N GLY A 158 8.33 1.06 -13.30
CA GLY A 158 7.69 2.35 -13.56
C GLY A 158 7.80 3.38 -12.45
N MET A 159 7.97 2.93 -11.20
CA MET A 159 7.99 3.79 -10.01
C MET A 159 9.39 4.05 -9.45
N ILE A 160 10.42 3.36 -9.94
CA ILE A 160 11.80 3.60 -9.53
C ILE A 160 12.31 4.92 -10.13
N HIS A 161 12.82 5.81 -9.27
CA HIS A 161 13.36 7.10 -9.71
C HIS A 161 14.78 6.98 -10.30
N LYS A 162 15.56 6.00 -9.85
CA LYS A 162 16.95 5.76 -10.26
C LYS A 162 17.14 4.29 -10.66
N PRO A 163 16.86 3.91 -11.93
CA PRO A 163 16.97 2.52 -12.38
C PRO A 163 18.37 1.92 -12.19
N GLU A 164 19.42 2.75 -12.12
CA GLU A 164 20.80 2.35 -11.83
C GLU A 164 20.93 1.66 -10.47
N ASN A 165 20.15 2.09 -9.48
CA ASN A 165 20.15 1.49 -8.15
C ASN A 165 19.55 0.07 -8.19
N MET A 166 18.47 -0.13 -8.95
CA MET A 166 17.92 -1.46 -9.17
C MET A 166 18.90 -2.34 -9.95
N ALA A 167 19.60 -1.77 -10.93
CA ALA A 167 20.61 -2.51 -11.68
C ALA A 167 21.72 -3.05 -10.79
N LYS A 168 22.21 -2.23 -9.83
CA LYS A 168 23.19 -2.66 -8.83
C LYS A 168 22.67 -3.77 -7.93
N ILE A 169 21.38 -3.79 -7.60
CA ILE A 169 20.75 -4.90 -6.88
C ILE A 169 20.79 -6.16 -7.75
N VAL A 170 20.28 -6.09 -8.99
CA VAL A 170 20.21 -7.23 -9.92
C VAL A 170 21.60 -7.83 -10.18
N ASP A 171 22.62 -6.99 -10.29
CA ASP A 171 23.99 -7.43 -10.53
C ASP A 171 24.60 -8.18 -9.34
N GLN A 172 24.21 -7.84 -8.11
CA GLN A 172 24.88 -8.32 -6.89
C GLN A 172 24.07 -9.30 -6.04
N VAL A 173 22.76 -9.41 -6.29
CA VAL A 173 21.81 -10.20 -5.50
C VAL A 173 21.26 -11.34 -6.34
N ASP A 174 21.14 -12.52 -5.74
CA ASP A 174 20.61 -13.71 -6.41
C ASP A 174 19.13 -13.58 -6.76
N ALA A 175 18.75 -14.21 -7.88
CA ALA A 175 17.41 -14.11 -8.44
C ALA A 175 16.32 -14.57 -7.46
N SER A 176 16.61 -15.60 -6.66
CA SER A 176 15.67 -16.17 -5.67
C SER A 176 15.19 -15.12 -4.68
N VAL A 177 16.11 -14.30 -4.15
CA VAL A 177 15.79 -13.23 -3.19
C VAL A 177 14.93 -12.16 -3.86
N LEU A 178 15.28 -11.74 -5.08
CA LEU A 178 14.50 -10.74 -5.83
C LEU A 178 13.10 -11.23 -6.17
N ILE A 179 12.97 -12.49 -6.59
CA ILE A 179 11.69 -13.13 -6.87
C ILE A 179 10.84 -13.23 -5.61
N ALA A 180 11.42 -13.61 -4.46
CA ALA A 180 10.70 -13.67 -3.19
C ALA A 180 10.13 -12.29 -2.81
N LEU A 181 10.93 -11.22 -2.94
CA LEU A 181 10.47 -9.86 -2.71
C LEU A 181 9.36 -9.44 -3.68
N LEU A 182 9.49 -9.72 -4.98
CA LEU A 182 8.47 -9.38 -5.98
C LEU A 182 7.16 -10.16 -5.79
N ARG A 183 7.22 -11.41 -5.32
CA ARG A 183 6.04 -12.22 -5.00
C ARG A 183 5.30 -11.69 -3.77
N GLY A 184 6.06 -11.27 -2.76
CA GLY A 184 5.54 -10.94 -1.45
C GLY A 184 5.14 -9.49 -1.24
N VAL A 185 5.80 -8.56 -1.94
CA VAL A 185 5.67 -7.12 -1.70
C VAL A 185 4.93 -6.45 -2.86
N ARG A 186 4.08 -5.47 -2.56
CA ARG A 186 3.46 -4.59 -3.56
C ARG A 186 4.52 -3.75 -4.27
N ALA A 187 4.30 -3.52 -5.56
CA ALA A 187 5.24 -2.78 -6.40
C ALA A 187 5.52 -1.38 -5.84
N GLU A 188 4.49 -0.71 -5.31
CA GLU A 188 4.56 0.62 -4.72
C GLU A 188 5.44 0.63 -3.48
N ALA A 189 5.18 -0.28 -2.54
CA ALA A 189 5.93 -0.38 -1.29
C ALA A 189 7.40 -0.73 -1.56
N LEU A 190 7.66 -1.67 -2.47
CA LEU A 190 9.02 -2.03 -2.86
C LEU A 190 9.74 -0.86 -3.53
N ALA A 191 9.07 -0.12 -4.43
CA ALA A 191 9.63 1.07 -5.06
C ALA A 191 9.93 2.17 -4.04
N GLU A 192 9.04 2.44 -3.09
CA GLU A 192 9.25 3.44 -2.04
C GLU A 192 10.46 3.09 -1.15
N VAL A 193 10.62 1.81 -0.79
CA VAL A 193 11.79 1.33 -0.03
C VAL A 193 13.06 1.50 -0.86
N VAL A 194 13.08 1.04 -2.11
CA VAL A 194 14.27 1.17 -2.99
C VAL A 194 14.64 2.63 -3.24
N ASN A 195 13.64 3.49 -3.47
CA ASN A 195 13.83 4.93 -3.69
C ASN A 195 14.29 5.68 -2.43
N GLY A 196 14.03 5.14 -1.23
CA GLY A 196 14.45 5.73 0.03
C GLY A 196 15.93 5.52 0.36
N PHE A 197 16.59 4.52 -0.24
CA PHE A 197 18.01 4.28 -0.05
C PHE A 197 18.91 5.27 -0.80
N SER A 198 20.09 5.53 -0.25
CA SER A 198 21.12 6.37 -0.85
C SER A 198 21.99 5.58 -1.83
N GLU A 199 22.75 6.25 -2.70
CA GLU A 199 23.64 5.58 -3.66
C GLU A 199 24.74 4.73 -2.99
N GLU A 200 25.15 5.10 -1.78
CA GLU A 200 26.13 4.37 -0.97
C GLU A 200 25.60 3.00 -0.53
N ASP A 201 24.29 2.88 -0.33
CA ASP A 201 23.67 1.62 0.10
C ASP A 201 23.71 0.56 -1.00
N PHE A 202 23.81 0.97 -2.27
CA PHE A 202 23.87 0.08 -3.43
C PHE A 202 25.30 -0.31 -3.85
N LYS A 203 26.32 0.14 -3.11
CA LYS A 203 27.70 -0.38 -3.28
C LYS A 203 27.79 -1.83 -2.81
N PRO A 204 28.81 -2.60 -3.21
CA PRO A 204 28.99 -3.98 -2.74
C PRO A 204 29.03 -4.11 -1.21
N GLU A 205 29.62 -3.13 -0.53
CA GLU A 205 29.68 -3.06 0.93
C GLU A 205 28.49 -2.29 1.53
N GLY A 206 27.57 -1.82 0.69
CA GLY A 206 26.39 -1.08 1.10
C GLY A 206 25.42 -1.97 1.86
N ARG A 207 24.70 -1.37 2.83
CA ARG A 207 23.91 -2.13 3.80
C ARG A 207 22.78 -2.93 3.18
N VAL A 208 22.10 -2.39 2.16
CA VAL A 208 21.03 -3.13 1.48
C VAL A 208 21.58 -4.30 0.67
N ILE A 209 22.72 -4.13 -0.02
CA ILE A 209 23.36 -5.23 -0.76
C ILE A 209 23.82 -6.33 0.19
N GLN A 210 24.50 -5.97 1.29
CA GLN A 210 24.91 -6.94 2.32
C GLN A 210 23.72 -7.70 2.91
N LEU A 211 22.61 -7.01 3.19
CA LEU A 211 21.40 -7.65 3.69
C LEU A 211 20.81 -8.64 2.68
N LEU A 212 20.63 -8.21 1.43
CA LEU A 212 20.06 -9.03 0.37
C LEU A 212 20.94 -10.23 0.03
N GLN A 213 22.27 -10.08 0.06
CA GLN A 213 23.21 -11.19 -0.11
C GLN A 213 23.17 -12.16 1.07
N ALA A 214 23.10 -11.66 2.30
CA ALA A 214 23.00 -12.52 3.48
C ALA A 214 21.69 -13.32 3.49
N LEU A 215 20.59 -12.79 2.95
CA LEU A 215 19.33 -13.51 2.78
C LEU A 215 19.43 -14.70 1.82
N ASN A 216 20.38 -14.72 0.89
CA ASN A 216 20.57 -15.89 0.02
C ASN A 216 20.98 -17.15 0.82
N SER A 217 21.60 -16.97 2.00
CA SER A 217 21.92 -18.09 2.90
C SER A 217 20.74 -18.57 3.73
N VAL A 218 19.66 -17.79 3.84
CA VAL A 218 18.47 -18.04 4.67
C VAL A 218 17.19 -17.62 3.96
N PRO A 219 16.81 -18.29 2.85
CA PRO A 219 15.72 -17.86 1.98
C PRO A 219 14.36 -17.78 2.69
N ASP A 220 14.08 -18.69 3.64
CA ASP A 220 12.84 -18.69 4.41
C ASP A 220 12.64 -17.38 5.19
N LEU A 221 13.74 -16.77 5.66
CA LEU A 221 13.69 -15.51 6.39
C LEU A 221 13.27 -14.34 5.48
N ALA A 222 13.55 -14.42 4.18
CA ALA A 222 13.11 -13.41 3.22
C ALA A 222 11.58 -13.43 3.11
N GLU A 223 10.97 -14.60 2.94
CA GLU A 223 9.51 -14.76 2.81
C GLU A 223 8.78 -14.53 4.13
N GLU A 224 9.28 -15.07 5.25
CA GLU A 224 8.59 -15.01 6.53
C GLU A 224 8.73 -13.67 7.25
N LYS A 225 9.84 -12.96 7.07
CA LYS A 225 10.17 -11.75 7.85
C LYS A 225 10.34 -10.51 6.99
N ILE A 226 11.20 -10.57 5.98
CA ILE A 226 11.54 -9.38 5.19
C ILE A 226 10.35 -8.93 4.34
N VAL A 227 9.67 -9.87 3.67
CA VAL A 227 8.47 -9.57 2.87
C VAL A 227 7.38 -8.87 3.71
N PRO A 228 6.91 -9.42 4.86
CA PRO A 228 5.93 -8.71 5.68
C PRO A 228 6.42 -7.36 6.18
N LEU A 229 7.71 -7.24 6.51
CA LEU A 229 8.31 -5.98 6.95
C LEU A 229 8.28 -4.91 5.87
N MET A 230 8.62 -5.25 4.62
CA MET A 230 8.57 -4.33 3.49
C MET A 230 7.14 -4.03 3.05
N GLU A 231 6.24 -5.00 3.14
CA GLU A 231 4.85 -4.87 2.68
C GLU A 231 3.97 -4.02 3.61
N LYS A 232 4.14 -4.21 4.93
CA LYS A 232 3.32 -3.55 5.95
C LYS A 232 4.03 -2.37 6.62
N GLY A 233 5.36 -2.36 6.61
CA GLY A 233 6.15 -1.34 7.31
C GLY A 233 6.18 -0.01 6.58
N GLU A 234 6.39 1.07 7.34
CA GLU A 234 6.62 2.41 6.79
C GLU A 234 7.98 2.44 6.06
N PRO A 235 8.05 2.72 4.75
CA PRO A 235 9.28 2.60 3.95
C PRO A 235 10.47 3.35 4.54
N GLY A 236 10.26 4.59 5.00
CA GLY A 236 11.31 5.41 5.61
C GLY A 236 11.92 4.78 6.87
N LYS A 237 11.11 4.09 7.68
CA LYS A 237 11.59 3.38 8.88
C LYS A 237 12.33 2.11 8.52
N ILE A 238 11.85 1.35 7.52
CA ILE A 238 12.53 0.16 7.01
C ILE A 238 13.90 0.53 6.45
N VAL A 239 13.98 1.59 5.64
CA VAL A 239 15.24 2.11 5.08
C VAL A 239 16.23 2.45 6.21
N ARG A 240 15.80 3.24 7.20
CA ARG A 240 16.67 3.59 8.34
C ARG A 240 17.10 2.38 9.16
N MET A 241 16.21 1.42 9.36
CA MET A 241 16.52 0.17 10.04
C MET A 241 17.63 -0.60 9.32
N VAL A 242 17.50 -0.78 8.00
CA VAL A 242 18.50 -1.48 7.17
C VAL A 242 19.83 -0.71 7.13
N GLN A 243 19.80 0.61 7.01
CA GLN A 243 21.02 1.44 7.02
C GLN A 243 21.74 1.43 8.37
N GLY A 244 20.96 1.43 9.46
CA GLY A 244 21.47 1.55 10.81
C GLY A 244 22.02 0.26 11.39
N ILE A 245 21.64 -0.91 10.88
CA ILE A 245 21.94 -2.19 11.52
C ILE A 245 22.75 -3.08 10.57
N PRO A 246 23.89 -3.64 11.01
CA PRO A 246 24.63 -4.61 10.21
C PRO A 246 23.73 -5.79 9.80
N ALA A 247 23.83 -6.23 8.55
CA ALA A 247 22.99 -7.27 7.96
C ALA A 247 22.89 -8.53 8.84
N GLU A 248 24.02 -9.10 9.25
CA GLU A 248 24.07 -10.30 10.10
C GLU A 248 23.30 -10.13 11.41
N LYS A 249 23.42 -8.94 12.02
CA LYS A 249 22.74 -8.63 13.28
C LYS A 249 21.23 -8.46 13.06
N LEU A 250 20.84 -7.78 11.99
CA LEU A 250 19.43 -7.64 11.65
C LEU A 250 18.81 -9.02 11.40
N LEU A 251 19.45 -9.87 10.61
CA LEU A 251 18.96 -11.23 10.36
C LEU A 251 18.89 -12.08 11.64
N ALA A 252 19.87 -11.95 12.56
CA ALA A 252 19.81 -12.63 13.85
C ALA A 252 18.60 -12.17 14.68
N VAL A 253 18.33 -10.86 14.74
CA VAL A 253 17.15 -10.31 15.43
C VAL A 253 15.86 -10.81 14.79
N LEU A 254 15.76 -10.80 13.46
CA LEU A 254 14.60 -11.28 12.70
C LEU A 254 14.40 -12.80 12.83
N SER A 255 15.46 -13.57 13.01
CA SER A 255 15.36 -15.01 13.24
C SER A 255 14.81 -15.34 14.63
N SER A 256 15.02 -14.45 15.61
CA SER A 256 14.53 -14.64 16.99
C SER A 256 13.20 -13.92 17.27
N THR A 257 12.67 -13.16 16.31
CA THR A 257 11.48 -12.32 16.52
C THR A 257 10.44 -12.53 15.43
N GLU A 258 9.17 -12.38 15.75
CA GLU A 258 8.09 -12.35 14.74
C GLU A 258 8.10 -11.03 13.97
N ALA A 259 7.79 -11.09 12.66
CA ALA A 259 7.77 -9.91 11.80
C ALA A 259 6.77 -8.85 12.32
N ASP A 260 5.60 -9.29 12.78
CA ASP A 260 4.59 -8.40 13.37
C ASP A 260 5.08 -7.74 14.66
N GLY A 261 5.92 -8.41 15.45
CA GLY A 261 6.54 -7.82 16.64
C GLY A 261 7.51 -6.68 16.28
N VAL A 262 8.30 -6.86 15.23
CA VAL A 262 9.21 -5.83 14.69
C VAL A 262 8.41 -4.67 14.07
N LEU A 263 7.35 -4.97 13.32
CA LEU A 263 6.45 -3.96 12.75
C LEU A 263 5.81 -3.09 13.84
N ARG A 264 5.21 -3.70 14.88
CA ARG A 264 4.63 -2.96 16.01
C ARG A 264 5.67 -2.10 16.72
N LEU A 265 6.90 -2.61 16.87
CA LEU A 265 7.98 -1.80 17.44
C LEU A 265 8.26 -0.58 16.55
N LEU A 266 8.44 -0.78 15.24
CA LEU A 266 8.73 0.32 14.31
C LEU A 266 7.56 1.31 14.21
N GLU A 267 6.32 0.87 14.24
CA GLU A 267 5.12 1.72 14.22
C GLU A 267 5.07 2.66 15.44
N ASN A 268 5.42 2.12 16.61
CA ASN A 268 5.23 2.80 17.90
C ASN A 268 6.52 3.34 18.52
N THR A 269 7.64 3.28 17.80
CA THR A 269 8.91 3.88 18.23
C THR A 269 9.55 4.68 17.12
N ASN A 270 10.49 5.54 17.51
CA ASN A 270 11.34 6.22 16.56
C ASN A 270 12.29 5.23 15.86
N ALA A 271 12.48 5.36 14.54
CA ALA A 271 13.37 4.49 13.77
C ALA A 271 14.80 4.47 14.31
N ASP A 272 15.34 5.62 14.74
CA ASP A 272 16.72 5.71 15.24
C ASP A 272 16.84 5.05 16.62
N PHE A 273 15.77 5.08 17.42
CA PHE A 273 15.72 4.33 18.67
C PHE A 273 15.64 2.82 18.42
N ALA A 274 14.80 2.37 17.48
CA ALA A 274 14.70 0.97 17.10
C ALA A 274 16.05 0.43 16.57
N VAL A 275 16.76 1.21 15.75
CA VAL A 275 18.12 0.89 15.30
C VAL A 275 19.06 0.69 16.48
N ARG A 276 19.09 1.63 17.44
CA ARG A 276 19.95 1.51 18.63
C ARG A 276 19.59 0.31 19.48
N LEU A 277 18.29 0.04 19.64
CA LEU A 277 17.79 -1.13 20.35
C LEU A 277 18.32 -2.40 19.69
N PHE A 278 18.19 -2.52 18.37
CA PHE A 278 18.71 -3.66 17.60
C PHE A 278 20.24 -3.73 17.54
N GLN A 279 20.94 -2.66 17.91
CA GLN A 279 22.40 -2.67 18.10
C GLN A 279 22.85 -3.11 19.49
N LEU A 280 21.96 -3.35 20.46
CA LEU A 280 22.32 -3.91 21.76
C LEU A 280 22.73 -5.40 21.65
N PRO A 281 23.36 -5.99 22.68
CA PRO A 281 23.65 -7.43 22.70
C PRO A 281 22.38 -8.25 22.45
N LEU A 282 22.47 -9.28 21.62
CA LEU A 282 21.30 -10.02 21.11
C LEU A 282 20.43 -10.56 22.25
N ASP A 283 21.04 -11.10 23.30
CA ASP A 283 20.33 -11.60 24.49
C ASP A 283 19.48 -10.50 25.16
N SER A 284 19.96 -9.26 25.15
CA SER A 284 19.22 -8.10 25.68
C SER A 284 18.08 -7.68 24.76
N VAL A 285 18.27 -7.76 23.44
CA VAL A 285 17.24 -7.45 22.44
C VAL A 285 16.12 -8.49 22.50
N ILE A 286 16.48 -9.77 22.50
CA ILE A 286 15.53 -10.89 22.59
C ILE A 286 14.77 -10.81 23.90
N ALA A 287 15.44 -10.62 25.04
CA ALA A 287 14.75 -10.48 26.33
C ALA A 287 13.77 -9.30 26.34
N SER A 288 14.12 -8.18 25.68
CA SER A 288 13.24 -7.02 25.58
C SER A 288 12.06 -7.27 24.64
N MET A 289 12.26 -7.92 23.49
CA MET A 289 11.21 -8.17 22.51
C MET A 289 10.30 -9.36 22.85
N ALA A 290 10.89 -10.49 23.26
CA ALA A 290 10.16 -11.70 23.63
C ALA A 290 9.47 -11.60 24.99
N GLY A 291 9.90 -10.67 25.85
CA GLY A 291 9.42 -10.53 27.23
C GLY A 291 8.21 -9.60 27.44
N GLY A 292 7.65 -9.00 26.38
CA GLY A 292 6.37 -8.29 26.49
C GLY A 292 6.29 -6.90 25.87
N LEU A 293 7.37 -6.32 25.31
CA LEU A 293 7.24 -4.99 24.67
C LEU A 293 6.26 -5.04 23.49
N SER A 294 6.33 -6.07 22.63
CA SER A 294 5.41 -6.22 21.49
C SER A 294 3.95 -6.44 21.92
N ASP A 295 3.74 -7.11 23.04
CA ASP A 295 2.41 -7.38 23.61
C ASP A 295 1.84 -6.15 24.31
N VAL A 296 2.68 -5.41 25.03
CA VAL A 296 2.32 -4.14 25.68
C VAL A 296 1.99 -3.07 24.63
N LEU A 297 2.68 -3.09 23.49
CA LEU A 297 2.42 -2.17 22.36
C LEU A 297 1.14 -2.47 21.57
N VAL A 298 0.40 -3.53 21.92
CA VAL A 298 -0.94 -3.78 21.34
C VAL A 298 -1.93 -2.71 21.80
N ASP A 299 -1.75 -2.16 23.01
CA ASP A 299 -2.60 -1.07 23.50
C ASP A 299 -2.19 0.27 22.87
N ARG A 300 -3.12 0.88 22.13
CA ARG A 300 -2.90 2.13 21.40
C ARG A 300 -2.48 3.31 22.29
N HIS A 301 -2.94 3.35 23.54
CA HIS A 301 -2.58 4.41 24.48
C HIS A 301 -1.16 4.22 25.00
N ILE A 302 -0.81 2.99 25.36
CA ILE A 302 0.56 2.67 25.80
C ILE A 302 1.54 2.89 24.64
N ALA A 303 1.19 2.45 23.44
CA ALA A 303 1.95 2.70 22.22
C ALA A 303 2.21 4.20 21.96
N GLY A 304 1.19 5.05 22.12
CA GLY A 304 1.34 6.50 21.99
C GLY A 304 2.30 7.10 23.03
N LEU A 305 2.21 6.63 24.27
CA LEU A 305 3.11 7.04 25.34
C LEU A 305 4.55 6.58 25.07
N VAL A 306 4.74 5.32 24.68
CA VAL A 306 6.06 4.76 24.33
C VAL A 306 6.65 5.54 23.17
N LYS A 307 5.87 5.85 22.13
CA LYS A 307 6.33 6.68 21.01
C LYS A 307 6.85 8.02 21.51
N HIS A 308 6.04 8.77 22.27
CA HIS A 308 6.43 10.08 22.80
C HIS A 308 7.67 10.00 23.71
N SER A 309 7.75 8.98 24.57
CA SER A 309 8.92 8.70 25.38
C SER A 309 10.14 8.39 24.53
N THR A 310 10.02 7.57 23.48
CA THR A 310 11.15 7.26 22.59
C THR A 310 11.60 8.46 21.75
N ASP A 311 10.68 9.32 21.32
CA ASP A 311 11.02 10.57 20.62
C ASP A 311 11.74 11.54 21.57
N THR A 312 11.26 11.65 22.82
CA THR A 312 11.91 12.46 23.88
C THR A 312 13.26 11.88 24.27
N LEU A 313 13.36 10.54 24.36
CA LEU A 313 14.60 9.84 24.61
C LEU A 313 15.56 9.98 23.44
N GLN A 314 15.11 10.02 22.19
CA GLN A 314 16.00 10.29 21.06
C GLN A 314 16.56 11.71 21.14
N ALA A 315 15.71 12.70 21.43
CA ALA A 315 16.14 14.07 21.65
C ALA A 315 17.11 14.15 22.85
N GLY A 316 16.86 13.38 23.91
CA GLY A 316 17.72 13.25 25.08
C GLY A 316 18.95 12.36 24.87
N LEU A 317 18.97 11.43 23.91
CA LEU A 317 20.11 10.59 23.57
C LEU A 317 21.08 11.29 22.62
N ALA A 318 20.66 12.37 21.96
CA ALA A 318 21.60 13.38 21.48
C ALA A 318 22.34 14.05 22.66
N GLN A 319 21.79 13.96 23.87
CA GLN A 319 22.41 14.29 25.15
C GLN A 319 22.73 12.99 25.92
N ALA A 320 23.24 11.92 25.27
CA ALA A 320 23.47 10.61 25.88
C ALA A 320 24.24 10.68 27.22
N ASP A 321 25.06 11.70 27.39
CA ASP A 321 25.74 12.03 28.64
C ASP A 321 24.75 12.28 29.80
N ASP A 322 23.57 12.86 29.55
CA ASP A 322 22.51 13.11 30.53
C ASP A 322 21.80 11.81 30.95
N VAL A 323 21.52 10.90 30.00
CA VAL A 323 20.95 9.57 30.32
C VAL A 323 21.94 8.75 31.15
N LEU A 324 23.23 8.79 30.78
CA LEU A 324 24.31 8.14 31.51
C LEU A 324 24.51 8.77 32.89
N ALA A 325 24.51 10.10 32.99
CA ALA A 325 24.63 10.82 34.25
C ALA A 325 23.48 10.49 35.20
N ARG A 326 22.23 10.46 34.70
CA ARG A 326 21.05 10.02 35.48
C ARG A 326 21.16 8.56 35.89
N GLY A 327 21.68 7.70 35.01
CA GLY A 327 21.98 6.31 35.31
C GLY A 327 22.98 6.12 36.45
N LEU A 328 24.08 6.87 36.38
CA LEU A 328 25.12 6.93 37.41
C LEU A 328 24.54 7.44 38.74
N GLN A 329 23.77 8.53 38.68
CA GLN A 329 23.11 9.13 39.85
C GLN A 329 22.10 8.16 40.48
N ALA A 330 21.30 7.46 39.68
CA ALA A 330 20.34 6.45 40.14
C ALA A 330 21.03 5.24 40.79
N ARG A 331 22.29 4.93 40.42
CA ARG A 331 23.13 3.95 41.10
C ARG A 331 23.78 4.50 42.38
N GLY A 332 23.69 5.81 42.63
CA GLY A 332 24.43 6.49 43.69
C GLY A 332 25.94 6.61 43.40
N ALA A 333 26.34 6.51 42.13
CA ALA A 333 27.72 6.74 41.72
C ALA A 333 27.95 8.22 41.39
N ASP A 334 29.17 8.69 41.65
CA ASP A 334 29.64 10.02 41.24
C ASP A 334 29.60 10.15 39.70
N PRO A 335 29.35 11.35 39.14
CA PRO A 335 29.39 11.59 37.69
C PRO A 335 30.71 11.18 37.01
N SER A 336 31.81 11.13 37.75
CA SER A 336 33.11 10.64 37.27
C SER A 336 33.27 9.11 37.34
N GLY A 337 32.26 8.41 37.87
CA GLY A 337 32.26 6.95 38.00
C GLY A 337 32.25 6.25 36.65
N GLY A 338 33.05 5.19 36.53
CA GLY A 338 33.09 4.38 35.30
C GLY A 338 31.71 3.85 34.89
N TYR A 339 31.48 3.85 33.58
CA TYR A 339 30.25 3.34 32.96
C TYR A 339 30.00 1.87 33.33
N LYS A 340 28.74 1.56 33.68
CA LYS A 340 28.23 0.19 33.67
C LYS A 340 26.95 0.14 32.85
N PHE A 341 26.71 -0.99 32.18
CA PHE A 341 25.52 -1.19 31.34
C PHE A 341 24.19 -0.89 32.07
N GLY A 342 24.12 -1.22 33.36
CA GLY A 342 22.94 -0.93 34.19
C GLY A 342 22.68 0.57 34.42
N ASP A 343 23.64 1.46 34.14
CA ASP A 343 23.44 2.91 34.27
C ASP A 343 22.54 3.40 33.14
N LEU A 344 22.77 2.96 31.90
CA LEU A 344 21.88 3.28 30.78
C LEU A 344 20.45 2.82 31.06
N THR A 345 20.28 1.59 31.55
CA THR A 345 18.94 1.02 31.81
C THR A 345 18.23 1.76 32.94
N ARG A 346 18.97 2.11 34.01
CA ARG A 346 18.42 2.90 35.14
C ARG A 346 18.10 4.34 34.73
N GLY A 347 18.95 4.98 33.93
CA GLY A 347 18.70 6.33 33.41
C GLY A 347 17.47 6.38 32.51
N LEU A 348 17.28 5.36 31.66
CA LEU A 348 16.08 5.19 30.86
C LEU A 348 14.84 4.98 31.73
N LEU A 349 14.92 4.12 32.75
CA LEU A 349 13.82 3.90 33.69
C LEU A 349 13.48 5.16 34.50
N SER A 350 14.48 5.91 34.97
CA SER A 350 14.25 7.13 35.74
C SER A 350 13.63 8.23 34.87
N MET A 351 14.10 8.39 33.62
CA MET A 351 13.46 9.30 32.66
C MET A 351 12.04 8.86 32.33
N GLY A 352 11.83 7.55 32.13
CA GLY A 352 10.50 7.00 31.89
C GLY A 352 9.55 7.28 33.06
N GLN A 353 9.99 7.05 34.30
CA GLN A 353 9.22 7.37 35.51
C GLN A 353 8.91 8.87 35.63
N GLU A 354 9.90 9.74 35.39
CA GLU A 354 9.71 11.20 35.42
C GLU A 354 8.71 11.66 34.32
N SER A 355 8.82 11.11 33.11
CA SER A 355 7.85 11.35 32.03
C SER A 355 6.46 10.80 32.37
N LEU A 356 6.37 9.69 33.09
CA LEU A 356 5.11 9.08 33.50
C LEU A 356 4.45 9.87 34.65
N GLU A 357 5.24 10.42 35.57
CA GLU A 357 4.76 11.34 36.60
C GLU A 357 4.31 12.67 35.99
N LYS A 358 5.11 13.28 35.11
CA LYS A 358 4.69 14.47 34.35
C LYS A 358 3.47 14.19 33.48
N GLY A 359 3.37 12.99 32.90
CA GLY A 359 2.21 12.53 32.16
C GLY A 359 0.98 12.39 33.05
N LYS A 360 1.11 11.83 34.25
CA LYS A 360 0.04 11.78 35.26
C LYS A 360 -0.39 13.17 35.69
N GLU A 361 0.56 14.08 35.97
CA GLU A 361 0.27 15.47 36.29
C GLU A 361 -0.46 16.18 35.14
N LEU A 362 -0.04 15.98 33.89
CA LEU A 362 -0.71 16.54 32.71
C LEU A 362 -2.11 15.96 32.53
N VAL A 363 -2.28 14.65 32.71
CA VAL A 363 -3.59 13.99 32.66
C VAL A 363 -4.48 14.49 33.80
N GLU A 364 -3.95 14.70 34.99
CA GLU A 364 -4.68 15.25 36.14
C GLU A 364 -5.05 16.74 35.91
N LEU A 365 -4.15 17.51 35.30
CA LEU A 365 -4.35 18.90 34.91
C LEU A 365 -5.42 19.06 33.81
N HIS A 366 -5.51 18.10 32.87
CA HIS A 366 -6.46 18.14 31.75
C HIS A 366 -7.75 17.35 32.02
N SER A 367 -7.74 16.38 32.93
CA SER A 367 -8.94 15.62 33.32
C SER A 367 -9.90 16.45 34.16
N LYS A 368 -9.40 17.36 35.01
CA LYS A 368 -10.24 18.28 35.79
C LYS A 368 -11.13 19.18 34.90
N PRO A 369 -10.58 19.93 33.92
CA PRO A 369 -11.40 20.74 33.01
C PRO A 369 -12.38 19.91 32.16
N LEU A 370 -12.00 18.69 31.78
CA LEU A 370 -12.87 17.79 31.03
C LEU A 370 -14.00 17.24 31.89
N GLN A 371 -13.73 16.92 33.15
CA GLN A 371 -14.72 16.46 34.11
C GLN A 371 -15.68 17.59 34.49
N GLU A 372 -15.17 18.79 34.74
CA GLU A 372 -15.97 20.00 34.95
C GLU A 372 -16.81 20.35 33.72
N GLY A 373 -16.25 20.20 32.51
CA GLY A 373 -16.97 20.38 31.25
C GLY A 373 -18.07 19.34 31.03
N TRP A 374 -17.82 18.08 31.41
CA TRP A 374 -18.81 17.00 31.33
C TRP A 374 -19.94 17.20 32.34
N GLU A 375 -19.65 17.59 33.58
CA GLU A 375 -20.64 17.93 34.59
C GLU A 375 -21.48 19.15 34.18
N ALA A 376 -20.87 20.16 33.56
CA ALA A 376 -21.58 21.31 33.00
C ALA A 376 -22.51 20.90 31.85
N LEU A 377 -22.07 20.00 30.96
CA LEU A 377 -22.89 19.42 29.90
C LEU A 377 -24.06 18.60 30.43
N GLN A 378 -23.83 17.76 31.44
CA GLN A 378 -24.90 16.99 32.09
C GLN A 378 -25.95 17.91 32.73
N LYS A 379 -25.50 19.00 33.38
CA LYS A 379 -26.40 20.00 33.96
C LYS A 379 -27.20 20.76 32.89
N ASP A 380 -26.57 21.16 31.80
CA ASP A 380 -27.25 21.81 30.66
C ASP A 380 -28.27 20.87 30.00
N MET A 381 -27.93 19.59 29.82
CA MET A 381 -28.86 18.59 29.31
C MET A 381 -30.05 18.35 30.25
N ALA A 382 -29.81 18.31 31.57
CA ALA A 382 -30.89 18.19 32.56
C ALA A 382 -31.85 19.38 32.47
N ILE A 383 -31.33 20.62 32.42
CA ILE A 383 -32.13 21.85 32.28
C ILE A 383 -32.92 21.83 30.96
N LYS A 384 -32.28 21.44 29.85
CA LYS A 384 -32.96 21.33 28.55
C LYS A 384 -34.08 20.29 28.59
N THR A 385 -33.86 19.17 29.26
CA THR A 385 -34.87 18.10 29.40
C THR A 385 -36.05 18.59 30.22
N GLU A 386 -35.80 19.29 31.33
CA GLU A 386 -36.83 19.89 32.18
C GLU A 386 -37.67 20.93 31.42
N ASN A 387 -37.02 21.86 30.72
CA ASN A 387 -37.69 22.84 29.86
C ASN A 387 -38.52 22.17 28.75
N LEU A 388 -38.01 21.08 28.17
CA LEU A 388 -38.74 20.32 27.14
C LEU A 388 -39.97 19.63 27.74
N THR A 389 -39.87 19.08 28.95
CA THR A 389 -41.01 18.49 29.65
C THR A 389 -42.06 19.51 30.03
N GLU A 390 -41.67 20.71 30.49
CA GLU A 390 -42.60 21.81 30.76
C GLU A 390 -43.31 22.28 29.47
N THR A 391 -42.56 22.43 28.38
CA THR A 391 -43.12 22.84 27.08
C THR A 391 -44.11 21.79 26.56
N LEU A 392 -43.77 20.50 26.68
CA LEU A 392 -44.67 19.41 26.29
C LEU A 392 -45.92 19.38 27.16
N GLN A 393 -45.78 19.56 28.48
CA GLN A 393 -46.90 19.62 29.40
C GLN A 393 -47.85 20.78 29.06
N GLN A 394 -47.31 21.97 28.79
CA GLN A 394 -48.09 23.12 28.35
C GLN A 394 -48.84 22.82 27.05
N HIS A 395 -48.19 22.16 26.07
CA HIS A 395 -48.85 21.82 24.81
C HIS A 395 -49.97 20.79 24.98
N VAL A 396 -49.78 19.81 25.87
CA VAL A 396 -50.81 18.83 26.24
C VAL A 396 -52.00 19.53 26.90
N ASP A 397 -51.75 20.45 27.84
CA ASP A 397 -52.81 21.20 28.51
C ASP A 397 -53.60 22.10 27.55
N GLU A 398 -52.90 22.80 26.64
CA GLU A 398 -53.53 23.58 25.57
C GLU A 398 -54.39 22.70 24.65
N HIS A 399 -53.89 21.52 24.27
CA HIS A 399 -54.63 20.59 23.42
C HIS A 399 -55.85 20.01 24.14
N MET A 400 -55.71 19.63 25.42
CA MET A 400 -56.81 19.14 26.25
C MET A 400 -57.90 20.20 26.44
N GLN A 401 -57.50 21.47 26.59
CA GLN A 401 -58.44 22.58 26.68
C GLN A 401 -59.21 22.78 25.37
N LYS A 402 -58.53 22.70 24.20
CA LYS A 402 -59.19 22.74 22.88
C LYS A 402 -60.17 21.58 22.69
N VAL A 403 -59.78 20.36 23.10
CA VAL A 403 -60.66 19.17 23.05
C VAL A 403 -61.88 19.37 23.95
N HIS A 404 -61.71 19.92 25.16
CA HIS A 404 -62.81 20.19 26.07
C HIS A 404 -63.82 21.20 25.50
N VAL A 405 -63.33 22.28 24.88
CA VAL A 405 -64.16 23.27 24.18
C VAL A 405 -64.92 22.63 23.03
N SER A 406 -64.24 21.88 22.15
CA SER A 406 -64.88 21.21 21.02
C SER A 406 -65.93 20.17 21.44
N LEU A 407 -65.66 19.40 22.51
CA LEU A 407 -66.65 18.49 23.08
C LEU A 407 -67.85 19.24 23.66
N GLY A 408 -67.64 20.40 24.28
CA GLY A 408 -68.71 21.28 24.74
C GLY A 408 -69.59 21.79 23.60
N GLU A 409 -68.99 22.29 22.52
CA GLU A 409 -69.69 22.74 21.32
C GLU A 409 -70.48 21.61 20.65
N ASN A 410 -69.87 20.43 20.50
CA ASN A 410 -70.53 19.25 19.95
C ASN A 410 -71.70 18.77 20.82
N ALA A 411 -71.55 18.79 22.14
CA ALA A 411 -72.63 18.46 23.07
C ALA A 411 -73.79 19.46 22.97
N GLN A 412 -73.50 20.74 22.72
CA GLN A 412 -74.51 21.77 22.51
C GLN A 412 -75.25 21.58 21.16
N LEU A 413 -74.53 21.30 20.07
CA LEU A 413 -75.12 20.97 18.77
C LEU A 413 -76.01 19.72 18.85
N LEU A 414 -75.60 18.70 19.62
CA LEU A 414 -76.42 17.52 19.86
C LEU A 414 -77.69 17.84 20.65
N LYS A 415 -77.61 18.71 21.67
CA LYS A 415 -78.80 19.18 22.41
C LYS A 415 -79.76 19.95 21.50
N GLU A 416 -79.25 20.83 20.65
CA GLU A 416 -80.05 21.58 19.67
C GLU A 416 -80.68 20.65 18.62
N GLY A 417 -79.92 19.67 18.12
CA GLY A 417 -80.40 18.65 17.20
C GLY A 417 -81.50 17.76 17.80
N LEU A 418 -81.34 17.35 19.07
CA LEU A 418 -82.35 16.60 19.81
C LEU A 418 -83.61 17.45 20.08
N ALA A 419 -83.44 18.72 20.45
CA ALA A 419 -84.57 19.63 20.64
C ALA A 419 -85.36 19.86 19.33
N SER A 420 -84.65 20.04 18.21
CA SER A 420 -85.24 20.16 16.88
C SER A 420 -85.96 18.88 16.45
N SER A 421 -85.35 17.71 16.69
CA SER A 421 -85.97 16.40 16.42
C SER A 421 -87.21 16.16 17.27
N LYS A 422 -87.18 16.52 18.56
CA LYS A 422 -88.35 16.46 19.45
C LYS A 422 -89.48 17.35 18.96
N LYS A 423 -89.18 18.56 18.46
CA LYS A 423 -90.16 19.48 17.85
C LYS A 423 -90.74 18.93 16.54
N ARG A 424 -89.93 18.25 15.72
CA ARG A 424 -90.41 17.55 14.51
C ARG A 424 -91.33 16.38 14.88
N LEU A 425 -90.95 15.55 15.85
CA LEU A 425 -91.76 14.43 16.31
C LEU A 425 -93.09 14.91 16.93
N SER A 426 -93.10 15.99 17.72
CA SER A 426 -94.36 16.57 18.21
C SER A 426 -95.24 17.09 17.08
N SER A 427 -94.66 17.70 16.05
CA SER A 427 -95.42 18.16 14.87
C SER A 427 -95.97 17.00 14.03
N PHE A 428 -95.24 15.88 13.95
CA PHE A 428 -95.66 14.67 13.25
C PHE A 428 -96.78 13.95 14.03
N SER A 429 -96.67 13.89 15.36
CA SER A 429 -97.74 13.38 16.24
C SER A 429 -99.04 14.18 16.09
N CYS A 430 -98.96 15.52 15.98
CA CYS A 430 -100.15 16.34 15.71
C CYS A 430 -100.77 16.06 14.33
N ARG A 431 -99.94 15.86 13.29
CA ARG A 431 -100.43 15.56 11.93
C ARG A 431 -101.04 14.17 11.81
N ASN A 432 -100.47 13.17 12.47
CA ASN A 432 -101.02 11.82 12.44
C ASN A 432 -102.32 11.69 13.24
N ASN A 433 -102.47 12.43 14.34
CA ASN A 433 -103.78 12.48 15.03
C ASN A 433 -104.86 13.13 14.16
N THR A 434 -104.53 14.17 13.38
CA THR A 434 -105.50 14.78 12.45
C THR A 434 -105.79 13.92 11.22
N ALA A 435 -104.84 13.09 10.77
CA ALA A 435 -105.08 12.13 9.68
C ALA A 435 -105.92 10.93 10.14
N TYR A 436 -105.75 10.46 11.38
CA TYR A 436 -106.61 9.41 11.94
C TYR A 436 -108.05 9.89 12.16
N GLU A 437 -108.25 11.13 12.61
CA GLU A 437 -109.60 11.69 12.74
C GLU A 437 -110.31 11.90 11.39
N LYS A 438 -109.56 12.16 10.30
CA LYS A 438 -110.15 12.26 8.96
C LYS A 438 -110.40 10.90 8.29
N GLY A 439 -109.55 9.91 8.53
CA GLY A 439 -109.75 8.55 8.00
C GLY A 439 -110.99 7.85 8.58
N LEU A 440 -111.37 8.19 9.82
CA LEU A 440 -112.57 7.65 10.46
C LEU A 440 -113.89 8.30 10.02
N GLN A 441 -113.86 9.36 9.20
CA GLN A 441 -115.08 9.99 8.66
C GLN A 441 -115.37 9.65 7.18
N GLU A 442 -114.48 8.92 6.49
CA GLU A 442 -114.70 8.54 5.08
C GLU A 442 -115.06 7.06 4.86
N GLU A 443 -115.11 6.21 5.90
CA GLU A 443 -115.63 4.85 5.81
C GLU A 443 -117.12 4.69 6.20
N GLU A 444 -117.82 5.77 6.57
CA GLU A 444 -119.27 5.75 6.89
C GLU A 444 -120.20 6.06 5.69
N VAL A 445 -119.67 6.16 4.47
CA VAL A 445 -120.48 6.25 3.24
C VAL A 445 -119.93 5.32 2.17
N PHE A 446 -120.05 4.01 2.40
CA PHE A 446 -120.20 3.01 1.34
C PHE A 446 -121.03 1.82 1.82
#